data_AF-A0A173VGJ8-F1
#
_entry.id   AF-A0A173VGJ8-F1
#
_cell.length_a   1.000
_cell.length_b   1.000
_cell.length_c   1.000
_cell.angle_alpha   90.00
_cell.angle_beta   90.00
_cell.angle_gamma   90.00
#
_symmetry.space_group_name_H-M   'P 1'
#
loop_
_entity.id
_entity.type
_entity.pdbx_description
1 polymer ?
#
loop_
_entity_poly.entity_id
_entity_poly.type
_entity_poly.pdbx_seq_one_letter_code
_entity_poly.pdbx_strand_id
1 'polypeptide(L)'
;MYQFTDAIDKVKFDEEFSDVADNIKNDCKQLESMSFSDAVIKINEWIDKVFSPCKCSIIDYPEWFKIVVWRIIYNELKTNPQARQTELIEDNINLPKDVFGKKYWNMYSPDMKLQQEEYDNLFLPFNYAQVECNHIYRAMIHHIICSAVVPTDTIVDVFGKLGLVLALCANGYKNKKVCVNEREYMILTKIQPAFKRKLRIYKYIEGVQKFLKSSYPDEQKEKVSEIIGLAGVLFSSYIDKKKIEKYDIYFLSAYFIMYKCLLPEYWIDSNLEVWKTERLKKDDVKSKKENSSKQEYELTNNKKFMYDTWISHWIDEGRGYKDRVEGFINLSKSDLFTFMDRFLKLEFCCENVVEEVNTAIEFRVDNLKNIKEFLYIDVPKYITEYERFNFDTKKMGDVFEMLSEYEGEWILPWKTYVEKDIRLNEEKRNKKDTEISSVRDRMYTKKRELTDSAYRTDILSAVEEDINIKDIYDTMKIIDERHNLFVFDYRDKNKNKPQSIVFITNIDFEKVDDIQFQTKYNLDFEYNGRLRKRTFKEFYEEMTKWIPS
;
A
#
# COMPACT_ATOMS: atom_id res chain seq x y z
N MET A 1 22.15 -15.64 -0.13
CA MET A 1 22.11 -16.46 -1.36
C MET A 1 20.85 -17.32 -1.25
N TYR A 2 19.87 -17.15 -2.14
CA TYR A 2 18.57 -17.86 -2.05
C TYR A 2 18.75 -19.32 -2.46
N GLN A 3 18.60 -20.28 -1.54
CA GLN A 3 18.71 -21.70 -1.88
C GLN A 3 17.46 -22.14 -2.67
N PHE A 4 17.64 -23.03 -3.66
CA PHE A 4 16.56 -23.65 -4.45
C PHE A 4 15.62 -24.43 -3.56
N THR A 5 16.15 -25.04 -2.49
CA THR A 5 15.39 -25.69 -1.42
C THR A 5 14.28 -24.80 -0.87
N ASP A 6 14.59 -23.52 -0.59
CA ASP A 6 13.64 -22.63 0.07
C ASP A 6 12.44 -22.25 -0.82
N ALA A 7 12.61 -22.24 -2.15
CA ALA A 7 11.47 -22.08 -3.06
C ALA A 7 10.69 -23.37 -3.23
N ILE A 8 11.37 -24.49 -3.45
CA ILE A 8 10.73 -25.77 -3.74
C ILE A 8 9.98 -26.31 -2.53
N ASP A 9 10.47 -26.05 -1.31
CA ASP A 9 9.76 -26.44 -0.09
C ASP A 9 8.46 -25.65 0.13
N LYS A 10 8.30 -24.49 -0.52
CA LYS A 10 7.05 -23.73 -0.55
C LYS A 10 6.07 -24.19 -1.63
N VAL A 11 6.49 -25.07 -2.55
CA VAL A 11 5.61 -25.57 -3.62
C VAL A 11 4.74 -26.71 -3.09
N LYS A 12 3.43 -26.56 -3.25
CA LYS A 12 2.50 -27.70 -3.12
C LYS A 12 2.60 -28.54 -4.38
N PHE A 13 3.04 -29.78 -4.23
CA PHE A 13 3.09 -30.71 -5.34
C PHE A 13 1.67 -31.12 -5.73
N ASP A 14 1.37 -31.09 -7.03
CA ASP A 14 0.14 -31.65 -7.58
C ASP A 14 0.00 -33.11 -7.11
N GLU A 15 -1.24 -33.56 -6.85
CA GLU A 15 -1.55 -34.91 -6.36
C GLU A 15 -0.88 -36.01 -7.21
N GLU A 16 -0.86 -35.81 -8.53
CA GLU A 16 -0.24 -36.70 -9.52
C GLU A 16 1.27 -36.89 -9.33
N PHE A 17 1.95 -35.93 -8.68
CA PHE A 17 3.40 -35.95 -8.44
C PHE A 17 3.76 -36.12 -6.95
N SER A 18 2.78 -36.32 -6.07
CA SER A 18 3.00 -36.44 -4.62
C SER A 18 3.95 -37.60 -4.27
N ASP A 19 3.76 -38.77 -4.92
CA ASP A 19 4.56 -39.98 -4.68
C ASP A 19 6.02 -39.87 -5.15
N VAL A 20 6.34 -38.85 -5.95
CA VAL A 20 7.69 -38.59 -6.49
C VAL A 20 8.27 -37.25 -6.03
N ALA A 21 7.57 -36.52 -5.16
CA ALA A 21 7.93 -35.18 -4.72
C ALA A 21 9.33 -35.15 -4.08
N ASP A 22 9.67 -36.13 -3.24
CA ASP A 22 10.99 -36.21 -2.59
C ASP A 22 12.13 -36.39 -3.60
N ASN A 23 11.90 -37.16 -4.68
CA ASN A 23 12.87 -37.32 -5.75
C ASN A 23 13.06 -36.01 -6.52
N ILE A 24 11.96 -35.30 -6.83
CA ILE A 24 12.03 -33.98 -7.48
C ILE A 24 12.76 -32.98 -6.60
N LYS A 25 12.49 -32.96 -5.29
CA LYS A 25 13.20 -32.11 -4.31
C LYS A 25 14.69 -32.41 -4.29
N ASN A 26 15.07 -33.68 -4.30
CA ASN A 26 16.48 -34.09 -4.35
C ASN A 26 17.15 -33.69 -5.67
N ASP A 27 16.45 -33.85 -6.79
CA ASP A 27 16.94 -33.39 -8.09
C ASP A 27 17.12 -31.86 -8.14
N CYS A 28 16.18 -31.12 -7.56
CA CYS A 28 16.27 -29.66 -7.44
C CYS A 28 17.44 -29.21 -6.58
N LYS A 29 17.73 -29.93 -5.48
CA LYS A 29 18.93 -29.69 -4.66
C LYS A 29 20.21 -29.91 -5.46
N GLN A 30 20.26 -30.94 -6.30
CA GLN A 30 21.44 -31.18 -7.13
C GLN A 30 21.65 -30.06 -8.15
N LEU A 31 20.56 -29.53 -8.74
CA LEU A 31 20.60 -28.43 -9.70
C LEU A 31 21.27 -27.16 -9.12
N GLU A 32 21.28 -26.95 -7.80
CA GLU A 32 22.01 -25.83 -7.15
C GLU A 32 23.51 -25.84 -7.43
N SER A 33 24.07 -27.02 -7.62
CA SER A 33 25.50 -27.25 -7.78
C SER A 33 25.91 -27.51 -9.24
N MET A 34 24.94 -27.58 -10.15
CA MET A 34 25.18 -27.86 -11.57
C MET A 34 25.60 -26.61 -12.34
N SER A 35 26.38 -26.81 -13.41
CA SER A 35 26.60 -25.75 -14.40
C SER A 35 25.30 -25.42 -15.15
N PHE A 36 25.19 -24.22 -15.72
CA PHE A 36 24.03 -23.85 -16.52
C PHE A 36 23.76 -24.85 -17.66
N SER A 37 24.81 -25.29 -18.37
CA SER A 37 24.68 -26.27 -19.46
C SER A 37 24.13 -27.60 -19.00
N ASP A 38 24.57 -28.12 -17.85
CA ASP A 38 24.09 -29.40 -17.32
C ASP A 38 22.63 -29.29 -16.83
N ALA A 39 22.30 -28.15 -16.22
CA ALA A 39 20.96 -27.86 -15.76
C ALA A 39 19.96 -27.76 -16.94
N VAL A 40 20.38 -27.12 -18.04
CA VAL A 40 19.60 -27.07 -19.29
C VAL A 40 19.36 -28.46 -19.87
N ILE A 41 20.38 -29.33 -19.89
CA ILE A 41 20.22 -30.71 -20.37
C ILE A 41 19.13 -31.41 -19.56
N LYS A 42 19.18 -31.32 -18.23
CA LYS A 42 18.18 -31.95 -17.35
C LYS A 42 16.77 -31.37 -17.53
N ILE A 43 16.64 -30.06 -17.74
CA ILE A 43 15.35 -29.42 -18.10
C ILE A 43 14.77 -30.01 -19.38
N ASN A 44 15.57 -30.06 -20.46
CA ASN A 44 15.11 -30.56 -21.75
C ASN A 44 14.79 -32.06 -21.68
N GLU A 45 15.54 -32.83 -20.89
CA GLU A 45 15.20 -34.23 -20.64
C GLU A 45 13.83 -34.40 -19.95
N TRP A 46 13.48 -33.56 -18.98
CA TRP A 46 12.14 -33.58 -18.38
C TRP A 46 11.06 -33.19 -19.41
N ILE A 47 11.30 -32.18 -20.24
CA ILE A 47 10.38 -31.80 -21.33
C ILE A 47 10.13 -32.98 -22.28
N ASP A 48 11.20 -33.64 -22.72
CA ASP A 48 11.12 -34.67 -23.75
C ASP A 48 10.60 -36.01 -23.21
N LYS A 49 11.01 -36.41 -22.00
CA LYS A 49 10.70 -37.73 -21.44
C LYS A 49 9.48 -37.76 -20.52
N VAL A 50 9.11 -36.63 -19.92
CA VAL A 50 7.98 -36.55 -18.97
C VAL A 50 6.80 -35.82 -19.59
N PHE A 51 6.98 -34.59 -20.06
CA PHE A 51 5.84 -33.75 -20.46
C PHE A 51 5.35 -34.01 -21.90
N SER A 52 6.27 -34.21 -22.85
CA SER A 52 5.94 -34.46 -24.26
C SER A 52 5.13 -35.75 -24.47
N PRO A 53 5.45 -36.90 -23.85
CA PRO A 53 4.68 -38.13 -24.01
C PRO A 53 3.26 -38.03 -23.43
N CYS A 54 3.08 -37.22 -22.38
CA CYS A 54 1.79 -36.94 -21.76
C CYS A 54 0.95 -35.92 -22.56
N LYS A 55 1.48 -35.36 -23.65
CA LYS A 55 0.86 -34.28 -24.44
C LYS A 55 0.45 -33.07 -23.59
N CYS A 56 1.19 -32.80 -22.51
CA CYS A 56 0.94 -31.64 -21.67
C CYS A 56 1.19 -30.36 -22.49
N SER A 57 0.23 -29.43 -22.48
CA SER A 57 0.48 -28.09 -23.01
C SER A 57 1.55 -27.40 -22.15
N ILE A 58 2.38 -26.55 -22.75
CA ILE A 58 3.38 -25.74 -22.03
C ILE A 58 2.72 -24.94 -20.88
N ILE A 59 1.48 -24.49 -21.09
CA ILE A 59 0.69 -23.77 -20.08
C ILE A 59 0.46 -24.63 -18.82
N ASP A 60 0.25 -25.93 -19.02
CA ASP A 60 -0.14 -26.90 -17.99
C ASP A 60 1.05 -27.53 -17.26
N TYR A 61 2.28 -27.09 -17.55
CA TYR A 61 3.46 -27.62 -16.87
C TYR A 61 3.36 -27.38 -15.35
N PRO A 62 3.84 -28.33 -14.52
CA PRO A 62 3.77 -28.22 -13.08
C PRO A 62 4.48 -26.97 -12.54
N GLU A 63 3.95 -26.40 -11.45
CA GLU A 63 4.50 -25.17 -10.84
C GLU A 63 5.96 -25.31 -10.40
N TRP A 64 6.32 -26.46 -9.81
CA TRP A 64 7.71 -26.75 -9.43
C TRP A 64 8.66 -26.64 -10.63
N PHE A 65 8.25 -27.12 -11.81
CA PHE A 65 9.07 -27.08 -13.01
C PHE A 65 9.24 -25.64 -13.52
N LYS A 66 8.15 -24.87 -13.53
CA LYS A 66 8.17 -23.43 -13.87
C LYS A 66 9.18 -22.69 -12.99
N ILE A 67 9.16 -22.93 -11.67
CA ILE A 67 10.09 -22.35 -10.69
C ILE A 67 11.54 -22.77 -10.95
N VAL A 68 11.78 -24.04 -11.30
CA VAL A 68 13.13 -24.53 -11.61
C VAL A 68 13.72 -23.82 -12.82
N VAL A 69 12.97 -23.75 -13.92
CA VAL A 69 13.39 -23.07 -15.16
C VAL A 69 13.67 -21.60 -14.86
N TRP A 70 12.78 -20.92 -14.14
CA TRP A 70 12.96 -19.54 -13.71
C TRP A 70 14.27 -19.33 -12.95
N ARG A 71 14.58 -20.19 -11.97
CA ARG A 71 15.77 -20.03 -11.12
C ARG A 71 17.08 -20.26 -11.88
N ILE A 72 17.13 -21.27 -12.76
CA ILE A 72 18.32 -21.55 -13.56
C ILE A 72 18.65 -20.34 -14.46
N ILE A 73 17.63 -19.78 -15.12
CA ILE A 73 17.80 -18.59 -15.95
C ILE A 73 18.20 -17.38 -15.09
N TYR A 74 17.53 -17.14 -13.96
CA TYR A 74 17.85 -16.03 -13.06
C TYR A 74 19.29 -16.08 -12.54
N ASN A 75 19.75 -17.26 -12.13
CA ASN A 75 21.12 -17.44 -11.66
C ASN A 75 22.13 -17.15 -12.76
N GLU A 76 21.89 -17.64 -13.99
CA GLU A 76 22.78 -17.38 -15.13
C GLU A 76 22.83 -15.89 -15.50
N LEU A 77 21.68 -15.21 -15.53
CA LEU A 77 21.65 -13.76 -15.80
C LEU A 77 22.39 -12.97 -14.71
N LYS A 78 22.31 -13.42 -13.45
CA LYS A 78 22.99 -12.77 -12.33
C LYS A 78 24.50 -12.97 -12.35
N THR A 79 24.98 -14.14 -12.78
CA THR A 79 26.42 -14.44 -12.89
C THR A 79 27.02 -13.92 -14.19
N ASN A 80 26.22 -13.78 -15.24
CA ASN A 80 26.62 -13.33 -16.57
C ASN A 80 25.78 -12.12 -17.05
N PRO A 81 26.18 -10.88 -16.70
CA PRO A 81 25.42 -9.68 -17.02
C PRO A 81 25.26 -9.37 -18.52
N GLN A 82 25.98 -10.06 -19.41
CA GLN A 82 25.83 -9.90 -20.86
C GLN A 82 24.77 -10.85 -21.45
N ALA A 83 24.38 -11.89 -20.71
CA ALA A 83 23.35 -12.82 -21.13
C ALA A 83 21.99 -12.12 -21.20
N ARG A 84 21.13 -12.58 -22.11
CA ARG A 84 19.75 -12.12 -22.23
C ARG A 84 18.81 -13.29 -22.04
N GLN A 85 17.74 -13.12 -21.27
CA GLN A 85 16.76 -14.18 -21.01
C GLN A 85 16.21 -14.78 -22.30
N THR A 86 15.94 -13.94 -23.31
CA THR A 86 15.41 -14.41 -24.61
C THR A 86 16.37 -15.40 -25.28
N GLU A 87 17.67 -15.10 -25.30
CA GLU A 87 18.71 -15.94 -25.91
C GLU A 87 18.92 -17.22 -25.08
N LEU A 88 18.96 -17.10 -23.74
CA LEU A 88 19.07 -18.25 -22.84
C LEU A 88 17.92 -19.25 -23.05
N ILE A 89 16.70 -18.76 -23.30
CA ILE A 89 15.55 -19.62 -23.58
C ILE A 89 15.62 -20.16 -25.01
N GLU A 90 15.63 -19.31 -26.04
CA GLU A 90 15.49 -19.74 -27.44
C GLU A 90 16.59 -20.69 -27.89
N ASP A 91 17.82 -20.46 -27.43
CA ASP A 91 18.98 -21.20 -27.93
C ASP A 91 19.26 -22.48 -27.13
N ASN A 92 18.74 -22.58 -25.90
CA ASN A 92 19.14 -23.64 -24.97
C ASN A 92 17.98 -24.46 -24.41
N ILE A 93 16.81 -23.86 -24.20
CA ILE A 93 15.66 -24.51 -23.56
C ILE A 93 14.56 -24.68 -24.61
N ASN A 94 13.97 -25.87 -24.73
CA ASN A 94 12.90 -26.15 -25.69
C ASN A 94 11.56 -25.49 -25.33
N LEU A 95 11.58 -24.19 -25.03
CA LEU A 95 10.45 -23.36 -24.62
C LEU A 95 10.38 -22.06 -25.46
N PRO A 96 9.20 -21.45 -25.60
CA PRO A 96 9.05 -20.15 -26.27
C PRO A 96 9.79 -19.02 -25.52
N LYS A 97 10.39 -18.05 -26.22
CA LYS A 97 11.05 -16.89 -25.57
C LYS A 97 10.19 -16.13 -24.56
N ASP A 98 8.89 -16.08 -24.81
CA ASP A 98 7.91 -15.37 -24.00
C ASP A 98 7.20 -16.31 -23.00
N VAL A 99 7.79 -17.46 -22.67
CA VAL A 99 7.19 -18.48 -21.78
C VAL A 99 6.78 -17.94 -20.40
N PHE A 100 7.48 -16.95 -19.87
CA PHE A 100 7.07 -16.31 -18.60
C PHE A 100 5.88 -15.35 -18.76
N GLY A 101 5.55 -14.93 -19.99
CA GLY A 101 4.47 -13.99 -20.25
C GLY A 101 3.06 -14.58 -20.02
N LYS A 102 2.07 -13.69 -20.02
CA LYS A 102 0.63 -14.00 -19.83
C LYS A 102 0.08 -15.10 -20.75
N LYS A 103 0.70 -15.32 -21.91
CA LYS A 103 0.29 -16.35 -22.88
C LYS A 103 0.57 -17.78 -22.40
N TYR A 104 1.60 -17.96 -21.57
CA TYR A 104 2.09 -19.26 -21.17
C TYR A 104 2.00 -19.45 -19.66
N TRP A 105 2.96 -18.93 -18.89
CA TRP A 105 3.02 -19.17 -17.44
C TRP A 105 2.53 -18.02 -16.58
N ASN A 106 2.36 -16.80 -17.15
CA ASN A 106 1.93 -15.61 -16.41
C ASN A 106 2.74 -15.39 -15.11
N MET A 107 4.06 -15.46 -15.26
CA MET A 107 5.04 -15.57 -14.19
C MET A 107 5.99 -14.38 -14.24
N TYR A 108 6.49 -13.94 -13.09
CA TYR A 108 7.55 -12.95 -13.02
C TYR A 108 8.74 -13.44 -13.84
N SER A 109 9.28 -12.66 -14.75
CA SER A 109 10.43 -13.13 -15.51
C SER A 109 11.75 -12.88 -14.75
N PRO A 110 12.77 -13.75 -14.91
CA PRO A 110 14.10 -13.55 -14.33
C PRO A 110 14.72 -12.17 -14.60
N ASP A 111 14.64 -11.68 -15.84
CA ASP A 111 15.14 -10.34 -16.22
C ASP A 111 14.46 -9.24 -15.40
N MET A 112 13.14 -9.36 -15.23
CA MET A 112 12.37 -8.37 -14.48
C MET A 112 12.69 -8.43 -12.97
N LYS A 113 13.00 -9.60 -12.43
CA LYS A 113 13.48 -9.73 -11.05
C LYS A 113 14.84 -9.05 -10.84
N LEU A 114 15.74 -9.10 -11.83
CA LEU A 114 16.99 -8.33 -11.77
C LEU A 114 16.72 -6.82 -11.79
N GLN A 115 15.80 -6.35 -12.64
CA GLN A 115 15.37 -4.94 -12.64
C GLN A 115 14.77 -4.51 -11.29
N GLN A 116 14.20 -5.43 -10.52
CA GLN A 116 13.69 -5.17 -9.18
C GLN A 116 14.77 -5.03 -8.11
N GLU A 117 16.03 -5.41 -8.38
CA GLU A 117 17.14 -5.08 -7.49
C GLU A 117 17.52 -3.58 -7.57
N GLU A 118 17.14 -2.90 -8.66
CA GLU A 118 17.36 -1.46 -8.83
C GLU A 118 16.41 -0.65 -7.94
N TYR A 119 16.97 -0.11 -6.85
CA TYR A 119 16.26 0.82 -5.99
C TYR A 119 16.26 2.23 -6.58
N ASP A 120 15.07 2.74 -6.88
CA ASP A 120 14.88 4.10 -7.35
C ASP A 120 14.00 4.88 -6.35
N ASN A 121 14.67 5.64 -5.50
CA ASN A 121 14.04 6.47 -4.47
C ASN A 121 13.42 7.75 -5.06
N LEU A 122 12.34 7.60 -5.85
CA LEU A 122 11.62 8.74 -6.39
C LEU A 122 11.14 9.65 -5.26
N PHE A 123 11.50 10.93 -5.38
CA PHE A 123 11.04 11.97 -4.48
C PHE A 123 9.54 12.19 -4.64
N LEU A 124 8.79 12.02 -3.56
CA LEU A 124 7.36 12.30 -3.50
C LEU A 124 7.09 13.45 -2.53
N PRO A 125 6.65 14.62 -3.02
CA PRO A 125 6.34 15.78 -2.19
C PRO A 125 4.95 15.70 -1.53
N PHE A 126 4.41 14.50 -1.33
CA PHE A 126 3.05 14.31 -0.84
C PHE A 126 3.02 14.27 0.68
N ASN A 127 2.84 15.43 1.28
CA ASN A 127 2.75 15.58 2.73
C ASN A 127 1.59 14.78 3.32
N TYR A 128 0.48 14.64 2.59
CA TYR A 128 -0.65 13.80 3.01
C TYR A 128 -0.24 12.38 3.37
N ALA A 129 0.66 11.75 2.60
CA ALA A 129 1.10 10.37 2.77
C ALA A 129 2.54 10.31 3.30
N GLN A 130 2.90 11.14 4.28
CA GLN A 130 4.30 11.33 4.68
C GLN A 130 5.00 10.03 5.13
N VAL A 131 4.32 9.07 5.77
CA VAL A 131 4.96 7.79 6.15
C VAL A 131 5.35 6.98 4.92
N GLU A 132 4.46 6.84 3.94
CA GLU A 132 4.74 6.15 2.67
C GLU A 132 5.73 6.95 1.81
N CYS A 133 5.76 8.27 2.02
CA CYS A 133 6.75 9.19 1.44
C CYS A 133 8.07 9.24 2.23
N ASN A 134 8.22 8.48 3.32
CA ASN A 134 9.50 8.33 4.02
C ASN A 134 10.42 7.38 3.22
N HIS A 135 11.66 7.82 2.96
CA HIS A 135 12.62 7.05 2.16
C HIS A 135 13.08 5.77 2.87
N ILE A 136 13.11 5.73 4.20
CA ILE A 136 13.39 4.52 5.00
C ILE A 136 12.23 3.53 4.84
N TYR A 137 10.98 4.00 4.91
CA TYR A 137 9.79 3.18 4.69
C TYR A 137 9.83 2.46 3.34
N ARG A 138 10.13 3.20 2.27
CA ARG A 138 10.25 2.65 0.92
C ARG A 138 11.41 1.68 0.77
N ALA A 139 12.58 2.02 1.31
CA ALA A 139 13.75 1.14 1.27
C ALA A 139 13.47 -0.18 2.01
N MET A 140 12.73 -0.14 3.12
CA MET A 140 12.35 -1.35 3.86
C MET A 140 11.42 -2.24 3.03
N ILE A 141 10.40 -1.66 2.39
CA ILE A 141 9.51 -2.40 1.49
C ILE A 141 10.29 -3.00 0.32
N HIS A 142 11.14 -2.20 -0.32
CA HIS A 142 11.98 -2.66 -1.41
C HIS A 142 12.88 -3.84 -0.98
N HIS A 143 13.47 -3.77 0.22
CA HIS A 143 14.28 -4.86 0.78
C HIS A 143 13.49 -6.17 0.94
N ILE A 144 12.24 -6.07 1.41
CA ILE A 144 11.35 -7.22 1.52
C ILE A 144 10.98 -7.75 0.12
N ILE A 145 10.58 -6.87 -0.81
CA ILE A 145 10.19 -7.24 -2.19
C ILE A 145 11.34 -7.91 -2.95
N CYS A 146 12.58 -7.45 -2.79
CA CYS A 146 13.74 -8.13 -3.37
C CYS A 146 13.86 -9.58 -2.89
N SER A 147 13.36 -9.86 -1.68
CA SER A 147 13.38 -11.20 -1.08
C SER A 147 12.19 -12.09 -1.41
N ALA A 148 11.18 -11.55 -2.09
CA ALA A 148 10.03 -12.29 -2.57
C ALA A 148 10.46 -13.46 -3.47
N VAL A 149 10.04 -14.67 -3.13
CA VAL A 149 10.35 -15.91 -3.84
C VAL A 149 9.23 -16.28 -4.83
N VAL A 150 8.01 -15.75 -4.63
CA VAL A 150 6.87 -16.02 -5.49
C VAL A 150 7.08 -15.32 -6.84
N PRO A 151 7.18 -16.07 -7.94
CA PRO A 151 7.47 -15.51 -9.24
C PRO A 151 6.18 -15.01 -9.90
N THR A 152 5.59 -13.97 -9.32
CA THR A 152 4.47 -13.21 -9.90
C THR A 152 4.93 -11.91 -10.57
N ASP A 153 4.46 -11.64 -11.79
CA ASP A 153 4.71 -10.37 -12.48
C ASP A 153 3.76 -9.25 -12.02
N THR A 154 2.86 -9.58 -11.10
CA THR A 154 1.76 -8.73 -10.63
C THR A 154 1.86 -8.49 -9.13
N ILE A 155 1.74 -7.23 -8.75
CA ILE A 155 1.63 -6.78 -7.38
C ILE A 155 0.37 -5.93 -7.20
N VAL A 156 -0.31 -6.11 -6.06
CA VAL A 156 -1.60 -5.50 -5.75
C VAL A 156 -1.49 -4.70 -4.45
N ASP A 157 -1.76 -3.40 -4.52
CA ASP A 157 -1.89 -2.50 -3.37
C ASP A 157 -3.36 -2.47 -2.94
N VAL A 158 -3.64 -3.16 -1.84
CA VAL A 158 -4.96 -3.26 -1.23
C VAL A 158 -5.16 -2.05 -0.32
N PHE A 159 -6.26 -1.33 -0.52
CA PHE A 159 -6.59 -0.02 0.07
C PHE A 159 -5.81 1.18 -0.48
N GLY A 160 -4.85 0.96 -1.37
CA GLY A 160 -4.52 1.84 -2.48
C GLY A 160 -4.48 3.33 -2.15
N LYS A 161 -3.79 3.72 -1.07
CA LYS A 161 -3.75 5.11 -0.56
C LYS A 161 -2.92 6.04 -1.46
N LEU A 162 -3.24 6.02 -2.76
CA LEU A 162 -2.66 6.64 -3.95
C LEU A 162 -1.76 5.73 -4.83
N GLY A 163 -1.57 4.45 -4.47
CA GLY A 163 -0.76 3.51 -5.25
C GLY A 163 0.74 3.86 -5.31
N LEU A 164 1.17 4.77 -4.43
CA LEU A 164 2.49 5.39 -4.48
C LEU A 164 3.57 4.37 -4.15
N VAL A 165 3.35 3.54 -3.15
CA VAL A 165 4.34 2.54 -2.71
C VAL A 165 4.72 1.61 -3.86
N LEU A 166 3.77 1.12 -4.66
CA LEU A 166 4.05 0.30 -5.84
C LEU A 166 4.78 1.04 -6.95
N ALA A 167 4.40 2.30 -7.20
CA ALA A 167 5.09 3.13 -8.18
C ALA A 167 6.59 3.33 -7.84
N LEU A 168 6.97 3.15 -6.57
CA LEU A 168 8.30 3.42 -6.05
C LEU A 168 9.13 2.16 -5.85
N CYS A 169 8.53 1.12 -5.25
CA CYS A 169 9.26 -0.03 -4.74
C CYS A 169 9.16 -1.26 -5.64
N ALA A 170 8.32 -1.25 -6.69
CA ALA A 170 8.03 -2.43 -7.49
C ALA A 170 8.51 -2.28 -8.96
N ASN A 171 9.69 -1.71 -9.21
CA ASN A 171 10.15 -1.37 -10.57
C ASN A 171 10.13 -2.55 -11.55
N GLY A 172 10.49 -3.76 -11.10
CA GLY A 172 10.50 -4.95 -11.95
C GLY A 172 9.11 -5.51 -12.23
N TYR A 173 8.07 -5.18 -11.48
CA TYR A 173 6.73 -5.75 -11.71
C TYR A 173 6.09 -5.20 -12.99
N LYS A 174 5.49 -6.09 -13.77
CA LYS A 174 4.79 -5.76 -15.02
C LYS A 174 3.48 -5.06 -14.73
N ASN A 175 2.69 -5.64 -13.81
CA ASN A 175 1.35 -5.19 -13.49
C ASN A 175 1.35 -4.68 -12.05
N LYS A 176 0.96 -3.41 -11.86
CA LYS A 176 0.92 -2.72 -10.56
C LYS A 176 -0.51 -2.29 -10.31
N LYS A 177 -1.28 -3.15 -9.65
CA LYS A 177 -2.69 -2.94 -9.40
C LYS A 177 -2.90 -2.18 -8.11
N VAL A 178 -3.84 -1.24 -8.09
CA VAL A 178 -4.17 -0.42 -6.94
C VAL A 178 -5.68 -0.46 -6.73
N CYS A 179 -6.08 -1.17 -5.68
CA CYS A 179 -7.48 -1.29 -5.26
C CYS A 179 -7.87 -0.03 -4.49
N VAL A 180 -8.82 0.73 -5.04
CA VAL A 180 -9.34 1.95 -4.43
C VAL A 180 -10.85 1.88 -4.31
N ASN A 181 -11.45 2.72 -3.48
CA ASN A 181 -12.92 2.80 -3.43
C ASN A 181 -13.50 3.31 -4.76
N GLU A 182 -14.79 3.05 -5.01
CA GLU A 182 -15.48 3.41 -6.25
C GLU A 182 -15.24 4.87 -6.66
N ARG A 183 -15.25 5.75 -5.68
CA ARG A 183 -15.16 7.18 -5.92
C ARG A 183 -13.76 7.61 -6.37
N GLU A 184 -12.74 7.09 -5.71
CA GLU A 184 -11.35 7.30 -6.13
C GLU A 184 -11.07 6.67 -7.47
N TYR A 185 -11.57 5.46 -7.71
CA TYR A 185 -11.42 4.84 -9.02
C TYR A 185 -11.94 5.75 -10.12
N MET A 186 -13.16 6.28 -9.97
CA MET A 186 -13.75 7.20 -10.94
C MET A 186 -12.92 8.47 -11.15
N ILE A 187 -12.30 9.02 -10.10
CA ILE A 187 -11.46 10.22 -10.20
C ILE A 187 -10.12 9.88 -10.85
N LEU A 188 -9.44 8.86 -10.35
CA LEU A 188 -8.09 8.46 -10.74
C LEU A 188 -8.05 7.97 -12.19
N THR A 189 -8.99 7.11 -12.59
CA THR A 189 -9.11 6.66 -13.99
C THR A 189 -9.42 7.80 -14.96
N LYS A 190 -10.07 8.87 -14.50
CA LYS A 190 -10.36 10.05 -15.31
C LYS A 190 -9.14 10.96 -15.47
N ILE A 191 -8.38 11.22 -14.41
CA ILE A 191 -7.21 12.11 -14.45
C ILE A 191 -5.96 11.42 -15.00
N GLN A 192 -5.81 10.10 -14.81
CA GLN A 192 -4.61 9.37 -15.19
C GLN A 192 -4.28 9.53 -16.69
N PRO A 193 -5.20 9.38 -17.66
CA PRO A 193 -4.89 9.60 -19.07
C PRO A 193 -4.42 11.03 -19.39
N ALA A 194 -4.82 12.03 -18.61
CA ALA A 194 -4.40 13.42 -18.82
C ALA A 194 -2.90 13.63 -18.55
N PHE A 195 -2.27 12.76 -17.75
CA PHE A 195 -0.84 12.83 -17.44
C PHE A 195 0.03 12.62 -18.69
N LYS A 196 -0.50 12.01 -19.77
CA LYS A 196 0.17 11.95 -21.08
C LYS A 196 0.49 13.34 -21.64
N ARG A 197 -0.22 14.38 -21.20
CA ARG A 197 0.06 15.79 -21.54
C ARG A 197 0.61 16.56 -20.32
N LYS A 198 1.60 15.99 -19.64
CA LYS A 198 2.27 16.55 -18.45
C LYS A 198 2.63 18.03 -18.52
N LEU A 199 3.03 18.55 -19.70
CA LEU A 199 3.34 19.98 -19.85
C LEU A 199 2.12 20.89 -19.65
N ARG A 200 0.91 20.46 -20.03
CA ARG A 200 -0.33 21.24 -19.82
C ARG A 200 -0.67 21.32 -18.34
N ILE A 201 -0.56 20.19 -17.63
CA ILE A 201 -0.78 20.11 -16.18
C ILE A 201 0.25 20.98 -15.45
N TYR A 202 1.52 20.87 -15.83
CA TYR A 202 2.60 21.65 -15.23
C TYR A 202 2.39 23.16 -15.37
N LYS A 203 1.80 23.68 -16.45
CA LYS A 203 1.50 25.12 -16.57
C LYS A 203 0.59 25.63 -15.46
N TYR A 204 -0.39 24.82 -15.02
CA TYR A 204 -1.25 25.19 -13.88
C TYR A 204 -0.45 25.18 -12.58
N ILE A 205 0.34 24.13 -12.34
CA ILE A 205 1.18 23.99 -11.14
C ILE A 205 2.21 25.12 -11.06
N GLU A 206 2.91 25.39 -12.16
CA GLU A 206 3.94 26.43 -12.26
C GLU A 206 3.34 27.83 -12.02
N GLY A 207 2.13 28.09 -12.52
CA GLY A 207 1.42 29.34 -12.25
C GLY A 207 1.18 29.57 -10.75
N VAL A 208 0.77 28.51 -10.04
CA VAL A 208 0.58 28.56 -8.59
C VAL A 208 1.92 28.67 -7.86
N GLN A 209 2.94 27.91 -8.26
CA GLN A 209 4.29 28.00 -7.67
C GLN A 209 4.86 29.43 -7.79
N LYS A 210 4.71 30.08 -8.96
CA LYS A 210 5.14 31.47 -9.19
C LYS A 210 4.39 32.45 -8.29
N PHE A 211 3.06 32.32 -8.19
CA PHE A 211 2.25 33.15 -7.31
C PHE A 211 2.68 33.01 -5.85
N LEU A 212 2.77 31.77 -5.34
CA LEU A 212 3.18 31.54 -3.96
C LEU A 212 4.59 32.08 -3.71
N LYS A 213 5.53 31.89 -4.64
CA LYS A 213 6.90 32.42 -4.53
C LYS A 213 6.96 33.94 -4.47
N SER A 214 6.10 34.65 -5.22
CA SER A 214 6.06 36.12 -5.19
C SER A 214 5.35 36.70 -3.96
N SER A 215 4.47 35.94 -3.33
CA SER A 215 3.62 36.36 -2.20
C SER A 215 4.13 35.91 -0.82
N TYR A 216 5.37 35.38 -0.75
CA TYR A 216 5.98 34.91 0.49
C TYR A 216 6.46 36.11 1.37
N PRO A 217 6.25 36.10 2.70
CA PRO A 217 5.63 35.06 3.54
C PRO A 217 4.15 35.30 3.90
N ASP A 218 3.58 36.48 3.65
CA ASP A 218 2.37 36.94 4.35
C ASP A 218 1.03 36.62 3.63
N GLU A 219 1.01 36.46 2.30
CA GLU A 219 -0.22 36.30 1.50
C GLU A 219 -0.48 34.87 0.98
N GLN A 220 0.32 33.88 1.39
CA GLN A 220 0.21 32.50 0.89
C GLN A 220 -0.98 31.74 1.47
N LYS A 221 -1.39 32.11 2.69
CA LYS A 221 -2.40 31.39 3.48
C LYS A 221 -3.70 31.26 2.71
N GLU A 222 -4.27 32.38 2.27
CA GLU A 222 -5.56 32.42 1.57
C GLU A 222 -5.54 31.61 0.27
N LYS A 223 -4.45 31.68 -0.50
CA LYS A 223 -4.34 30.92 -1.76
C LYS A 223 -4.22 29.42 -1.53
N VAL A 224 -3.40 29.00 -0.57
CA VAL A 224 -3.31 27.59 -0.19
C VAL A 224 -4.66 27.09 0.31
N SER A 225 -5.38 27.92 1.07
CA SER A 225 -6.73 27.62 1.50
C SER A 225 -7.71 27.42 0.35
N GLU A 226 -7.66 28.31 -0.64
CA GLU A 226 -8.51 28.20 -1.83
C GLU A 226 -8.26 26.88 -2.56
N ILE A 227 -6.98 26.47 -2.69
CA ILE A 227 -6.59 25.23 -3.35
C ILE A 227 -7.09 24.01 -2.57
N ILE A 228 -6.80 23.95 -1.27
CA ILE A 228 -7.23 22.84 -0.40
C ILE A 228 -8.75 22.77 -0.34
N GLY A 229 -9.42 23.91 -0.17
CA GLY A 229 -10.88 24.00 -0.10
C GLY A 229 -11.54 23.57 -1.41
N LEU A 230 -11.05 24.04 -2.56
CA LEU A 230 -11.58 23.65 -3.85
C LEU A 230 -11.34 22.16 -4.13
N ALA A 231 -10.15 21.65 -3.85
CA ALA A 231 -9.84 20.24 -4.01
C ALA A 231 -10.67 19.35 -3.07
N GLY A 232 -10.82 19.74 -1.80
CA GLY A 232 -11.71 19.08 -0.85
C GLY A 232 -13.13 19.00 -1.39
N VAL A 233 -13.66 20.09 -1.94
CA VAL A 233 -14.98 20.09 -2.60
C VAL A 233 -15.02 19.15 -3.81
N LEU A 234 -14.10 19.29 -4.76
CA LEU A 234 -14.04 18.50 -6.00
C LEU A 234 -13.89 17.00 -5.74
N PHE A 235 -13.13 16.64 -4.70
CA PHE A 235 -12.83 15.27 -4.32
C PHE A 235 -13.62 14.81 -3.07
N SER A 236 -14.69 15.50 -2.66
CA SER A 236 -15.63 15.09 -1.57
C SER A 236 -16.94 14.45 -2.06
N SER A 237 -17.49 13.50 -1.29
CA SER A 237 -18.65 12.66 -1.68
C SER A 237 -19.92 13.47 -1.99
N TYR A 238 -19.92 14.73 -1.58
CA TYR A 238 -21.02 15.68 -1.72
C TYR A 238 -21.16 16.32 -3.11
N ILE A 239 -20.19 16.14 -4.03
CA ILE A 239 -20.32 16.62 -5.41
C ILE A 239 -20.86 15.53 -6.33
N ASP A 240 -21.97 15.87 -7.02
CA ASP A 240 -22.55 15.10 -8.11
C ASP A 240 -21.50 14.84 -9.22
N LYS A 241 -21.41 13.57 -9.67
CA LYS A 241 -20.53 13.10 -10.75
C LYS A 241 -20.62 14.01 -11.99
N LYS A 242 -21.82 14.53 -12.34
CA LYS A 242 -22.04 15.44 -13.48
C LYS A 242 -21.41 16.83 -13.33
N LYS A 243 -21.08 17.26 -12.11
CA LYS A 243 -20.44 18.56 -11.86
C LYS A 243 -18.92 18.50 -12.07
N ILE A 244 -18.28 17.35 -11.86
CA ILE A 244 -16.84 17.16 -12.10
C ILE A 244 -16.53 17.29 -13.60
N GLU A 245 -17.44 16.88 -14.47
CA GLU A 245 -17.31 16.98 -15.94
C GLU A 245 -17.21 18.41 -16.47
N LYS A 246 -17.61 19.41 -15.68
CA LYS A 246 -17.54 20.82 -16.08
C LYS A 246 -16.14 21.41 -16.00
N TYR A 247 -15.22 20.76 -15.30
CA TYR A 247 -13.86 21.25 -15.11
C TYR A 247 -12.92 20.69 -16.18
N ASP A 248 -11.99 21.51 -16.63
CA ASP A 248 -10.90 21.06 -17.50
C ASP A 248 -10.10 19.94 -16.82
N ILE A 249 -9.83 18.87 -17.55
CA ILE A 249 -9.19 17.68 -16.97
C ILE A 249 -7.74 17.92 -16.54
N TYR A 250 -7.02 18.83 -17.21
CA TYR A 250 -5.66 19.19 -16.84
C TYR A 250 -5.64 20.06 -15.59
N PHE A 251 -6.64 20.93 -15.43
CA PHE A 251 -6.90 21.66 -14.19
C PHE A 251 -7.19 20.69 -13.03
N LEU A 252 -8.12 19.74 -13.20
CA LEU A 252 -8.43 18.73 -12.17
C LEU A 252 -7.18 17.92 -11.78
N SER A 253 -6.40 17.51 -12.78
CA SER A 253 -5.15 16.77 -12.59
C SER A 253 -4.11 17.59 -11.81
N ALA A 254 -3.94 18.87 -12.13
CA ALA A 254 -3.04 19.76 -11.41
C ALA A 254 -3.51 19.96 -9.96
N TYR A 255 -4.81 20.20 -9.75
CA TYR A 255 -5.38 20.38 -8.41
C TYR A 255 -5.26 19.13 -7.56
N PHE A 256 -5.37 17.93 -8.14
CA PHE A 256 -5.10 16.69 -7.43
C PHE A 256 -3.67 16.64 -6.88
N ILE A 257 -2.67 16.96 -7.70
CA ILE A 257 -1.26 16.98 -7.29
C ILE A 257 -1.03 18.06 -6.21
N MET A 258 -1.47 19.30 -6.46
CA MET A 258 -1.31 20.42 -5.53
C MET A 258 -1.96 20.14 -4.18
N TYR A 259 -3.16 19.54 -4.19
CA TYR A 259 -3.86 19.13 -2.98
C TYR A 259 -3.04 18.15 -2.15
N LYS A 260 -2.48 17.10 -2.77
CA LYS A 260 -1.66 16.12 -2.07
C LYS A 260 -0.34 16.68 -1.53
N CYS A 261 0.21 17.70 -2.19
CA CYS A 261 1.39 18.41 -1.69
C CYS A 261 1.07 19.34 -0.53
N LEU A 262 -0.08 20.01 -0.53
CA LEU A 262 -0.39 21.08 0.44
C LEU A 262 -1.16 20.61 1.68
N LEU A 263 -1.86 19.47 1.57
CA LEU A 263 -2.55 18.83 2.69
C LEU A 263 -1.60 18.51 3.86
N PRO A 264 -2.06 18.65 5.12
CA PRO A 264 -1.35 18.10 6.26
C PRO A 264 -1.30 16.56 6.21
N GLU A 265 -0.40 16.00 7.02
CA GLU A 265 -0.23 14.56 7.20
C GLU A 265 -1.54 13.92 7.70
N TYR A 266 -1.93 12.76 7.16
CA TYR A 266 -3.23 12.14 7.47
C TYR A 266 -3.41 11.77 8.97
N TRP A 267 -2.35 11.73 9.79
CA TRP A 267 -2.47 11.41 11.23
C TRP A 267 -2.59 12.65 12.14
N ILE A 268 -2.31 13.85 11.60
CA ILE A 268 -2.65 15.12 12.29
C ILE A 268 -4.18 15.33 12.27
N ASP A 269 -4.89 14.49 11.53
CA ASP A 269 -6.34 14.38 11.39
C ASP A 269 -7.07 13.84 12.64
N SER A 270 -6.36 13.60 13.76
CA SER A 270 -6.94 13.26 15.08
C SER A 270 -7.89 14.35 15.64
N ASN A 271 -7.88 15.55 15.04
CA ASN A 271 -8.80 16.63 15.38
C ASN A 271 -10.18 16.53 14.69
N LEU A 272 -10.39 15.62 13.74
CA LEU A 272 -11.68 15.47 13.05
C LEU A 272 -12.83 14.97 13.93
N GLU A 273 -12.55 14.28 15.03
CA GLU A 273 -13.59 13.87 15.98
C GLU A 273 -14.28 15.09 16.64
N VAL A 274 -13.68 16.30 16.66
CA VAL A 274 -14.31 17.51 17.25
C VAL A 274 -15.41 17.99 16.31
N TRP A 275 -15.13 17.89 15.00
CA TRP A 275 -15.89 18.52 13.95
C TRP A 275 -17.21 17.82 13.62
N LYS A 276 -17.27 16.48 13.61
CA LYS A 276 -18.55 15.76 13.42
C LYS A 276 -19.56 16.10 14.51
N THR A 277 -19.06 16.32 15.73
CA THR A 277 -19.85 16.62 16.92
C THR A 277 -20.30 18.10 16.95
N GLU A 278 -19.55 19.01 16.36
CA GLU A 278 -19.90 20.45 16.28
C GLU A 278 -20.74 20.84 15.05
N ARG A 279 -20.59 20.14 13.92
CA ARG A 279 -21.43 20.34 12.74
C ARG A 279 -22.88 19.92 13.01
N LEU A 280 -23.07 18.77 13.67
CA LEU A 280 -24.39 18.33 14.16
C LEU A 280 -25.05 19.39 15.05
N LYS A 281 -24.27 20.03 15.95
CA LYS A 281 -24.77 21.13 16.81
C LYS A 281 -25.16 22.42 16.07
N LYS A 282 -24.60 22.70 14.88
CA LYS A 282 -24.90 23.91 14.09
C LYS A 282 -25.99 23.70 13.04
N ASP A 283 -26.10 22.50 12.49
CA ASP A 283 -27.20 22.15 11.58
C ASP A 283 -28.55 22.08 12.33
N ASP A 284 -28.53 21.77 13.64
CA ASP A 284 -29.66 21.95 14.57
C ASP A 284 -30.15 23.42 14.68
N VAL A 285 -29.26 24.40 14.47
CA VAL A 285 -29.58 25.84 14.58
C VAL A 285 -30.03 26.41 13.22
N LYS A 286 -29.53 25.87 12.11
CA LYS A 286 -29.81 26.38 10.75
C LYS A 286 -30.98 25.71 10.03
N SER A 287 -31.46 24.56 10.49
CA SER A 287 -32.70 23.92 9.99
C SER A 287 -33.98 24.75 10.22
N LYS A 288 -33.87 25.95 10.83
CA LYS A 288 -34.97 26.91 11.04
C LYS A 288 -35.09 28.05 10.01
N LYS A 289 -34.32 28.08 8.91
CA LYS A 289 -34.53 29.11 7.87
C LYS A 289 -34.44 28.55 6.45
N GLU A 290 -35.62 28.52 5.81
CA GLU A 290 -35.86 28.09 4.44
C GLU A 290 -35.41 29.08 3.34
N ASN A 291 -35.26 28.50 2.15
CA ASN A 291 -35.46 29.04 0.81
C ASN A 291 -34.48 30.08 0.24
N SER A 292 -33.49 29.60 -0.53
CA SER A 292 -33.20 30.08 -1.91
C SER A 292 -32.10 29.24 -2.58
N SER A 293 -32.21 29.06 -3.90
CA SER A 293 -31.22 28.52 -4.86
C SER A 293 -30.09 27.62 -4.30
N LYS A 294 -30.44 26.35 -4.04
CA LYS A 294 -29.61 25.37 -3.30
C LYS A 294 -28.17 25.18 -3.79
N GLN A 295 -27.87 25.23 -5.09
CA GLN A 295 -26.58 24.72 -5.59
C GLN A 295 -25.37 25.67 -5.45
N GLU A 296 -25.55 26.97 -5.67
CA GLU A 296 -24.46 27.96 -5.61
C GLU A 296 -24.24 28.44 -4.17
N TYR A 297 -25.33 28.50 -3.39
CA TYR A 297 -25.31 28.78 -1.96
C TYR A 297 -24.65 27.65 -1.16
N GLU A 298 -24.91 26.37 -1.49
CA GLU A 298 -24.20 25.23 -0.86
C GLU A 298 -22.70 25.22 -1.20
N LEU A 299 -22.30 25.52 -2.44
CA LEU A 299 -20.88 25.55 -2.80
C LEU A 299 -20.14 26.70 -2.10
N THR A 300 -20.77 27.86 -2.02
CA THR A 300 -20.18 29.07 -1.40
C THR A 300 -20.16 28.96 0.13
N ASN A 301 -21.21 28.42 0.75
CA ASN A 301 -21.22 28.16 2.19
C ASN A 301 -20.34 26.97 2.59
N ASN A 302 -20.24 25.90 1.79
CA ASN A 302 -19.31 24.81 2.09
C ASN A 302 -17.87 25.26 1.92
N LYS A 303 -17.55 26.06 0.87
CA LYS A 303 -16.23 26.69 0.72
C LYS A 303 -15.91 27.61 1.91
N LYS A 304 -16.84 28.48 2.30
CA LYS A 304 -16.66 29.42 3.41
C LYS A 304 -16.58 28.71 4.77
N PHE A 305 -17.40 27.69 5.01
CA PHE A 305 -17.37 26.90 6.24
C PHE A 305 -16.10 26.05 6.38
N MET A 306 -15.65 25.42 5.28
CA MET A 306 -14.35 24.74 5.25
C MET A 306 -13.21 25.74 5.46
N TYR A 307 -13.27 26.91 4.84
CA TYR A 307 -12.28 27.97 5.06
C TYR A 307 -12.23 28.45 6.52
N ASP A 308 -13.37 28.83 7.10
CA ASP A 308 -13.47 29.45 8.43
C ASP A 308 -13.13 28.48 9.57
N THR A 309 -13.35 27.17 9.39
CA THR A 309 -13.26 26.17 10.48
C THR A 309 -12.07 25.21 10.35
N TRP A 310 -11.77 24.76 9.12
CA TRP A 310 -10.88 23.62 8.86
C TRP A 310 -9.49 24.09 8.43
N ILE A 311 -9.46 25.03 7.48
CA ILE A 311 -8.22 25.43 6.83
C ILE A 311 -7.44 26.48 7.66
N SER A 312 -8.14 27.35 8.39
CA SER A 312 -7.51 28.30 9.32
C SER A 312 -6.63 27.59 10.37
N HIS A 313 -7.16 26.55 11.03
CA HIS A 313 -6.42 25.74 12.01
C HIS A 313 -5.20 25.03 11.40
N TRP A 314 -5.33 24.47 10.19
CA TRP A 314 -4.25 23.77 9.49
C TRP A 314 -3.10 24.67 9.04
N ILE A 315 -3.43 25.92 8.76
CA ILE A 315 -2.48 26.95 8.34
C ILE A 315 -1.79 27.59 9.55
N ASP A 316 -2.41 27.54 10.73
CA ASP A 316 -1.87 28.09 11.97
C ASP A 316 -0.95 27.13 12.75
N GLU A 317 -0.68 25.92 12.23
CA GLU A 317 0.30 24.95 12.77
C GLU A 317 1.77 25.45 12.76
N GLY A 318 2.01 26.68 12.28
CA GLY A 318 3.28 27.41 12.42
C GLY A 318 4.41 26.88 11.55
N ARG A 319 4.98 25.70 11.92
CA ARG A 319 6.15 25.11 11.25
C ARG A 319 5.79 24.16 10.11
N GLY A 320 4.82 23.26 10.32
CA GLY A 320 4.43 22.27 9.31
C GLY A 320 3.93 22.91 8.02
N TYR A 321 3.04 23.90 8.11
CA TYR A 321 2.50 24.61 6.95
C TYR A 321 3.59 25.22 6.05
N LYS A 322 4.55 25.93 6.66
CA LYS A 322 5.62 26.63 5.95
C LYS A 322 6.49 25.65 5.15
N ASP A 323 6.88 24.55 5.78
CA ASP A 323 7.69 23.51 5.15
C ASP A 323 6.95 22.85 3.96
N ARG A 324 5.63 22.62 4.10
CA ARG A 324 4.80 22.08 3.00
C ARG A 324 4.75 23.01 1.79
N VAL A 325 4.57 24.31 2.03
CA VAL A 325 4.50 25.32 0.96
C VAL A 325 5.86 25.52 0.30
N GLU A 326 6.94 25.60 1.07
CA GLU A 326 8.30 25.70 0.52
C GLU A 326 8.66 24.44 -0.29
N GLY A 327 8.32 23.26 0.21
CA GLY A 327 8.47 22.00 -0.53
C GLY A 327 7.71 22.00 -1.86
N PHE A 328 6.47 22.48 -1.87
CA PHE A 328 5.68 22.60 -3.09
C PHE A 328 6.25 23.63 -4.08
N ILE A 329 6.71 24.79 -3.60
CA ILE A 329 7.33 25.83 -4.45
C ILE A 329 8.61 25.30 -5.11
N ASN A 330 9.42 24.54 -4.38
CA ASN A 330 10.71 24.03 -4.84
C ASN A 330 10.61 22.73 -5.65
N LEU A 331 9.41 22.15 -5.75
CA LEU A 331 9.19 20.93 -6.51
C LEU A 331 9.54 21.11 -7.99
N SER A 332 10.50 20.32 -8.47
CA SER A 332 11.03 20.48 -9.82
C SER A 332 10.07 19.93 -10.88
N LYS A 333 10.20 20.47 -12.10
CA LYS A 333 9.50 19.95 -13.28
C LYS A 333 9.85 18.49 -13.56
N SER A 334 11.12 18.11 -13.32
CA SER A 334 11.61 16.75 -13.59
C SER A 334 10.96 15.73 -12.65
N ASP A 335 10.86 16.06 -11.36
CA ASP A 335 10.26 15.17 -10.35
C ASP A 335 8.77 14.97 -10.64
N LEU A 336 8.06 16.06 -10.95
CA LEU A 336 6.64 16.00 -11.35
C LEU A 336 6.44 15.13 -12.60
N PHE A 337 7.31 15.26 -13.59
CA PHE A 337 7.23 14.48 -14.82
C PHE A 337 7.49 13.01 -14.58
N THR A 338 8.50 12.69 -13.76
CA THR A 338 8.82 11.31 -13.38
C THR A 338 7.67 10.67 -12.61
N PHE A 339 7.10 11.39 -11.63
CA PHE A 339 5.90 10.94 -10.92
C PHE A 339 4.74 10.64 -11.89
N MET A 340 4.40 11.58 -12.78
CA MET A 340 3.32 11.40 -13.74
C MET A 340 3.56 10.20 -14.67
N ASP A 341 4.79 9.99 -15.13
CA ASP A 341 5.16 8.87 -15.98
C ASP A 341 5.04 7.52 -15.24
N ARG A 342 5.35 7.46 -13.93
CA ARG A 342 5.14 6.24 -13.12
C ARG A 342 3.67 6.01 -12.79
N PHE A 343 2.94 7.07 -12.46
CA PHE A 343 1.51 6.99 -12.16
C PHE A 343 0.68 6.49 -13.35
N LEU A 344 1.12 6.79 -14.58
CA LEU A 344 0.53 6.28 -15.82
C LEU A 344 0.65 4.75 -15.98
N LYS A 345 1.57 4.10 -15.26
CA LYS A 345 1.79 2.65 -15.32
C LYS A 345 0.96 1.88 -14.28
N LEU A 346 0.23 2.58 -13.41
CA LEU A 346 -0.65 1.95 -12.43
C LEU A 346 -1.93 1.46 -13.09
N GLU A 347 -2.40 0.29 -12.68
CA GLU A 347 -3.72 -0.21 -13.01
C GLU A 347 -4.64 0.03 -11.81
N PHE A 348 -5.68 0.85 -11.97
CA PHE A 348 -6.69 1.03 -10.94
C PHE A 348 -7.78 -0.02 -11.13
N CYS A 349 -8.27 -0.58 -10.03
CA CYS A 349 -9.44 -1.45 -10.00
C CYS A 349 -10.43 -0.97 -8.93
N CYS A 350 -11.68 -1.40 -9.08
CA CYS A 350 -12.85 -0.85 -8.40
C CYS A 350 -13.89 -1.94 -8.23
N GLU A 351 -13.79 -2.61 -7.10
CA GLU A 351 -14.90 -3.29 -6.48
C GLU A 351 -14.88 -2.83 -5.02
N ASN A 352 -15.94 -3.11 -4.24
CA ASN A 352 -15.87 -2.87 -2.79
C ASN A 352 -14.55 -3.45 -2.31
N VAL A 353 -13.69 -2.71 -1.60
CA VAL A 353 -12.33 -3.22 -1.30
C VAL A 353 -12.38 -4.58 -0.59
N VAL A 354 -13.51 -4.92 0.03
CA VAL A 354 -13.80 -6.26 0.55
C VAL A 354 -14.40 -7.22 -0.47
N GLU A 355 -15.23 -6.82 -1.43
CA GLU A 355 -15.56 -7.72 -2.55
C GLU A 355 -14.38 -7.92 -3.49
N GLU A 356 -13.49 -6.97 -3.78
CA GLU A 356 -12.32 -7.23 -4.64
C GLU A 356 -11.26 -8.06 -3.89
N VAL A 357 -11.10 -7.85 -2.58
CA VAL A 357 -10.31 -8.75 -1.72
C VAL A 357 -10.98 -10.11 -1.63
N ASN A 358 -12.30 -10.18 -1.46
CA ASN A 358 -13.07 -11.43 -1.42
C ASN A 358 -13.31 -12.06 -2.81
N THR A 359 -13.15 -11.35 -3.91
CA THR A 359 -13.32 -11.80 -5.31
C THR A 359 -11.97 -12.15 -5.90
N ALA A 360 -10.88 -11.48 -5.47
CA ALA A 360 -9.55 -12.05 -5.57
C ALA A 360 -9.48 -13.43 -4.87
N ILE A 361 -10.29 -13.65 -3.83
CA ILE A 361 -10.53 -14.95 -3.18
C ILE A 361 -11.56 -15.82 -3.95
N GLU A 362 -12.74 -15.32 -4.33
CA GLU A 362 -13.86 -16.10 -4.89
C GLU A 362 -13.73 -16.44 -6.40
N PHE A 363 -13.07 -15.60 -7.20
CA PHE A 363 -12.85 -15.87 -8.65
C PHE A 363 -11.81 -16.99 -8.91
N ARG A 364 -11.31 -17.65 -7.84
CA ARG A 364 -10.26 -18.69 -7.91
C ARG A 364 -10.71 -20.09 -7.51
N VAL A 365 -11.99 -20.29 -7.22
CA VAL A 365 -12.51 -21.65 -7.04
C VAL A 365 -12.57 -22.40 -8.37
N ASP A 366 -12.66 -21.68 -9.51
CA ASP A 366 -12.96 -22.33 -10.80
C ASP A 366 -11.92 -22.22 -11.93
N ASN A 367 -10.71 -21.67 -11.73
CA ASN A 367 -9.69 -21.68 -12.80
C ASN A 367 -8.22 -21.83 -12.32
N LEU A 368 -7.72 -23.07 -12.43
CA LEU A 368 -6.39 -23.49 -12.90
C LEU A 368 -5.13 -22.83 -12.27
N LYS A 369 -4.36 -23.65 -11.53
CA LYS A 369 -2.88 -23.72 -11.51
C LYS A 369 -2.09 -22.46 -11.92
N ASN A 370 -2.17 -21.37 -11.16
CA ASN A 370 -1.43 -20.13 -11.42
C ASN A 370 -0.75 -19.57 -10.15
N ILE A 371 0.48 -19.09 -10.32
CA ILE A 371 1.27 -18.38 -9.31
C ILE A 371 0.49 -17.17 -8.80
N LYS A 372 0.36 -17.05 -7.46
CA LYS A 372 -0.45 -16.00 -6.80
C LYS A 372 0.23 -14.63 -6.88
N GLU A 373 -0.55 -13.56 -6.98
CA GLU A 373 -0.04 -12.19 -6.98
C GLU A 373 0.65 -11.83 -5.66
N PHE A 374 1.46 -10.78 -5.70
CA PHE A 374 2.03 -10.23 -4.49
C PHE A 374 1.04 -9.25 -3.88
N LEU A 375 0.72 -9.38 -2.58
CA LEU A 375 -0.19 -8.45 -1.91
C LEU A 375 0.55 -7.46 -1.01
N TYR A 376 0.32 -6.17 -1.23
CA TYR A 376 0.68 -5.11 -0.30
C TYR A 376 -0.61 -4.60 0.35
N ILE A 377 -0.80 -4.85 1.64
CA ILE A 377 -2.10 -4.68 2.30
C ILE A 377 -2.04 -3.50 3.26
N ASP A 378 -2.39 -2.30 2.79
CA ASP A 378 -2.35 -1.09 3.63
C ASP A 378 -3.68 -0.83 4.33
N VAL A 379 -4.06 -1.74 5.24
CA VAL A 379 -5.36 -1.70 5.95
C VAL A 379 -5.70 -0.30 6.48
N PRO A 380 -6.99 0.11 6.46
CA PRO A 380 -7.46 1.35 7.08
C PRO A 380 -7.06 1.44 8.56
N LYS A 381 -6.66 2.64 9.00
CA LYS A 381 -5.99 2.86 10.30
C LYS A 381 -6.65 3.92 11.16
N TYR A 382 -7.41 4.83 10.54
CA TYR A 382 -8.09 5.94 11.22
C TYR A 382 -9.57 5.88 10.90
N ILE A 383 -10.40 6.40 11.80
CA ILE A 383 -11.86 6.39 11.63
C ILE A 383 -12.31 6.92 10.26
N THR A 384 -11.60 7.91 9.71
CA THR A 384 -11.86 8.44 8.37
C THR A 384 -11.51 7.48 7.25
N GLU A 385 -10.46 6.67 7.39
CA GLU A 385 -10.12 5.60 6.45
C GLU A 385 -11.12 4.45 6.58
N TYR A 386 -11.47 4.04 7.81
CA TYR A 386 -12.53 3.05 8.04
C TYR A 386 -13.84 3.50 7.37
N GLU A 387 -14.25 4.76 7.53
CA GLU A 387 -15.42 5.32 6.85
C GLU A 387 -15.26 5.40 5.32
N ARG A 388 -14.10 5.86 4.85
CA ARG A 388 -13.79 6.01 3.41
C ARG A 388 -13.82 4.68 2.67
N PHE A 389 -13.40 3.60 3.33
CA PHE A 389 -13.38 2.24 2.76
C PHE A 389 -14.56 1.38 3.23
N ASN A 390 -15.46 1.95 4.05
CA ASN A 390 -16.51 1.20 4.75
C ASN A 390 -15.94 -0.08 5.41
N PHE A 391 -14.76 0.04 6.03
CA PHE A 391 -14.02 -1.05 6.65
C PHE A 391 -14.42 -1.11 8.12
N ASP A 392 -14.69 -2.30 8.66
CA ASP A 392 -15.09 -2.52 10.05
C ASP A 392 -14.28 -3.67 10.69
N THR A 393 -14.56 -3.97 11.96
CA THR A 393 -14.00 -5.11 12.70
C THR A 393 -14.05 -6.41 11.90
N LYS A 394 -15.23 -6.73 11.37
CA LYS A 394 -15.48 -7.98 10.66
C LYS A 394 -14.59 -8.07 9.42
N LYS A 395 -14.53 -7.00 8.63
CA LYS A 395 -13.68 -6.92 7.44
C LYS A 395 -12.18 -7.05 7.76
N MET A 396 -11.75 -6.62 8.94
CA MET A 396 -10.39 -6.85 9.40
C MET A 396 -10.14 -8.32 9.75
N GLY A 397 -11.11 -8.98 10.39
CA GLY A 397 -11.12 -10.43 10.58
C GLY A 397 -11.04 -11.19 9.26
N ASP A 398 -11.89 -10.83 8.29
CA ASP A 398 -11.91 -11.45 6.95
C ASP A 398 -10.54 -11.34 6.25
N VAL A 399 -9.85 -10.20 6.37
CA VAL A 399 -8.49 -10.01 5.82
C VAL A 399 -7.49 -10.96 6.48
N PHE A 400 -7.56 -11.16 7.79
CA PHE A 400 -6.63 -12.06 8.50
C PHE A 400 -6.93 -13.53 8.24
N GLU A 401 -8.20 -13.91 8.15
CA GLU A 401 -8.62 -15.24 7.73
C GLU A 401 -8.11 -15.54 6.32
N MET A 402 -8.31 -14.61 5.38
CA MET A 402 -7.72 -14.69 4.04
C MET A 402 -6.21 -14.88 4.11
N LEU A 403 -5.48 -14.03 4.84
CA LEU A 403 -4.03 -14.11 4.93
C LEU A 403 -3.56 -15.46 5.52
N SER A 404 -4.38 -16.10 6.35
CA SER A 404 -4.12 -17.43 6.90
C SER A 404 -4.16 -18.54 5.84
N GLU A 405 -4.92 -18.35 4.77
CA GLU A 405 -5.12 -19.31 3.68
C GLU A 405 -4.38 -18.92 2.39
N TYR A 406 -3.97 -17.66 2.28
CA TYR A 406 -3.32 -17.12 1.09
C TYR A 406 -1.92 -17.73 0.90
N GLU A 407 -1.74 -18.46 -0.19
CA GLU A 407 -0.48 -19.15 -0.52
C GLU A 407 0.57 -18.22 -1.15
N GLY A 408 0.18 -17.02 -1.57
CA GLY A 408 1.10 -16.03 -2.15
C GLY A 408 1.86 -15.22 -1.09
N GLU A 409 2.78 -14.39 -1.56
CA GLU A 409 3.56 -13.51 -0.70
C GLU A 409 2.87 -12.18 -0.45
N TRP A 410 3.00 -11.67 0.78
CA TRP A 410 2.34 -10.44 1.17
C TRP A 410 3.13 -9.61 2.17
N ILE A 411 2.89 -8.29 2.16
CA ILE A 411 3.39 -7.32 3.13
C ILE A 411 2.20 -6.59 3.76
N LEU A 412 2.15 -6.58 5.09
CA LEU A 412 1.21 -5.82 5.89
C LEU A 412 1.98 -4.73 6.67
N PRO A 413 1.82 -3.45 6.34
CA PRO A 413 2.33 -2.36 7.17
C PRO A 413 1.66 -2.37 8.53
N TRP A 414 2.40 -2.82 9.55
CA TRP A 414 1.96 -2.81 10.93
C TRP A 414 2.28 -1.46 11.55
N LYS A 415 1.26 -0.74 11.95
CA LYS A 415 1.42 0.63 12.44
C LYS A 415 0.94 0.60 13.89
N THR A 416 1.86 0.59 14.85
CA THR A 416 1.54 0.70 16.29
C THR A 416 1.16 2.13 16.66
N TYR A 417 0.11 2.67 16.03
CA TYR A 417 -0.44 3.97 16.39
C TYR A 417 -1.52 3.69 17.43
N VAL A 418 -0.99 3.57 18.64
CA VAL A 418 -1.69 3.79 19.89
C VAL A 418 -2.20 5.24 19.82
N GLU A 419 -3.41 5.40 19.30
CA GLU A 419 -4.06 6.69 19.06
C GLU A 419 -4.13 7.41 20.40
N LYS A 420 -3.17 8.29 20.71
CA LYS A 420 -3.18 9.12 21.93
C LYS A 420 -4.51 9.87 21.93
N ASP A 421 -5.47 9.30 22.64
CA ASP A 421 -6.78 9.87 22.84
C ASP A 421 -6.60 11.14 23.68
N ILE A 422 -6.41 12.25 22.97
CA ILE A 422 -6.23 13.58 23.55
C ILE A 422 -7.53 14.03 24.23
N ARG A 423 -8.69 13.41 23.92
CA ARG A 423 -10.00 13.81 24.47
C ARG A 423 -10.32 13.18 25.81
N LEU A 424 -9.91 11.94 26.05
CA LEU A 424 -10.11 11.30 27.36
C LEU A 424 -9.38 12.03 28.48
N ASN A 425 -8.33 12.82 28.17
CA ASN A 425 -7.56 13.54 29.18
C ASN A 425 -8.23 14.82 29.71
N GLU A 426 -9.19 15.42 29.00
CA GLU A 426 -9.86 16.64 29.49
C GLU A 426 -11.12 16.32 30.30
N GLU A 427 -11.92 15.32 29.92
CA GLU A 427 -13.12 14.94 30.70
C GLU A 427 -12.80 14.09 31.94
N LYS A 428 -11.73 13.29 31.94
CA LYS A 428 -11.37 12.42 33.09
C LYS A 428 -10.56 13.09 34.19
N ARG A 429 -10.06 14.32 33.99
CA ARG A 429 -9.41 15.07 35.09
C ARG A 429 -10.35 15.38 36.27
N ASN A 430 -11.67 15.21 36.08
CA ASN A 430 -12.68 15.45 37.11
C ASN A 430 -13.30 14.19 37.74
N LYS A 431 -12.85 12.98 37.39
CA LYS A 431 -13.29 11.74 38.08
C LYS A 431 -12.08 11.00 38.64
N LYS A 432 -11.91 11.07 39.96
CA LYS A 432 -11.16 10.07 40.72
C LYS A 432 -11.86 8.73 40.50
N ASP A 433 -11.08 7.70 40.24
CA ASP A 433 -11.49 6.30 40.07
C ASP A 433 -12.10 5.95 38.71
N THR A 434 -11.24 5.44 37.81
CA THR A 434 -11.50 4.24 36.99
C THR A 434 -10.23 3.90 36.22
N GLU A 435 -9.96 2.60 36.11
CA GLU A 435 -8.76 1.99 35.53
C GLU A 435 -8.30 2.66 34.23
N ILE A 436 -6.99 2.88 34.15
CA ILE A 436 -6.31 3.38 32.96
C ILE A 436 -6.37 2.26 31.91
N SER A 437 -7.46 2.16 31.14
CA SER A 437 -7.41 1.43 29.87
C SER A 437 -6.35 2.14 29.04
N SER A 438 -5.24 1.46 28.80
CA SER A 438 -4.13 2.08 28.13
C SER A 438 -4.59 2.43 26.72
N VAL A 439 -4.13 3.56 26.22
CA VAL A 439 -4.34 4.02 24.84
C VAL A 439 -4.01 2.92 23.80
N ARG A 440 -3.31 1.85 24.20
CA ARG A 440 -2.92 0.72 23.36
C ARG A 440 -4.04 -0.30 23.12
N ASP A 441 -5.16 -0.18 23.82
CA ASP A 441 -6.11 -1.29 23.94
C ASP A 441 -7.16 -1.30 22.81
N ARG A 442 -7.13 -0.34 21.86
CA ARG A 442 -8.22 -0.19 20.87
C ARG A 442 -7.71 0.16 19.47
N MET A 443 -7.99 -0.70 18.48
CA MET A 443 -8.18 -0.26 17.09
C MET A 443 -9.62 0.26 16.98
N TYR A 444 -9.83 1.49 16.53
CA TYR A 444 -11.17 2.01 16.37
C TYR A 444 -11.88 1.29 15.23
N THR A 445 -12.91 0.53 15.56
CA THR A 445 -13.65 -0.31 14.61
C THR A 445 -15.09 0.13 14.42
N LYS A 446 -15.45 1.33 14.91
CA LYS A 446 -16.84 1.81 14.88
C LYS A 446 -17.32 2.03 13.46
N LYS A 447 -18.20 1.14 13.01
CA LYS A 447 -19.22 1.42 12.00
C LYS A 447 -20.11 2.55 12.53
N ARG A 448 -19.90 3.80 12.07
CA ARG A 448 -20.94 4.82 12.17
C ARG A 448 -21.98 4.48 11.12
N GLU A 449 -22.98 3.69 11.48
CA GLU A 449 -24.23 3.73 10.74
C GLU A 449 -24.83 5.12 10.94
N LEU A 450 -24.56 6.01 9.99
CA LEU A 450 -25.48 7.10 9.70
C LEU A 450 -26.69 6.42 9.06
N THR A 451 -27.58 5.88 9.90
CA THR A 451 -28.92 5.56 9.45
C THR A 451 -29.51 6.85 8.89
N ASP A 452 -29.90 6.83 7.62
CA ASP A 452 -30.74 7.83 6.98
C ASP A 452 -32.08 7.89 7.71
N SER A 453 -32.09 8.54 8.86
CA SER A 453 -33.29 9.00 9.51
C SER A 453 -32.91 10.23 10.29
N ALA A 454 -33.37 11.38 9.78
CA ALA A 454 -33.79 12.45 10.67
C ALA A 454 -34.49 11.83 11.89
N TYR A 455 -34.17 12.32 13.08
CA TYR A 455 -34.73 11.89 14.37
C TYR A 455 -34.17 10.58 14.95
N ARG A 456 -33.24 10.71 15.89
CA ARG A 456 -33.42 10.20 17.27
C ARG A 456 -32.32 10.72 18.20
N THR A 457 -32.78 11.25 19.32
CA THR A 457 -32.07 12.08 20.29
C THR A 457 -31.28 11.27 21.34
N ASP A 458 -30.94 10.00 21.10
CA ASP A 458 -30.31 9.13 22.11
C ASP A 458 -29.32 8.12 21.50
N ILE A 459 -28.30 8.58 20.75
CA ILE A 459 -27.32 7.65 20.13
C ILE A 459 -26.13 7.39 21.07
N LEU A 460 -26.43 6.80 22.24
CA LEU A 460 -25.46 6.03 23.04
C LEU A 460 -25.92 4.57 23.22
N SER A 461 -27.03 4.17 22.60
CA SER A 461 -27.53 2.80 22.72
C SER A 461 -27.00 1.91 21.59
N ALA A 462 -26.08 1.04 21.98
CA ALA A 462 -25.78 -0.29 21.43
C ALA A 462 -25.29 -0.40 19.98
N VAL A 463 -23.98 -0.69 19.81
CA VAL A 463 -23.48 -1.69 18.84
C VAL A 463 -22.28 -2.39 19.47
N GLU A 464 -22.31 -3.72 19.39
CA GLU A 464 -21.48 -4.72 20.06
C GLU A 464 -20.17 -5.03 19.31
N GLU A 465 -19.18 -5.50 20.08
CA GLU A 465 -17.85 -6.04 19.70
C GLU A 465 -16.70 -5.03 19.48
N ASP A 466 -16.15 -4.54 20.60
CA ASP A 466 -14.75 -4.09 20.68
C ASP A 466 -13.84 -5.31 20.43
N ILE A 467 -13.06 -5.32 19.33
CA ILE A 467 -12.00 -6.33 19.17
C ILE A 467 -10.83 -5.96 20.07
N ASN A 468 -10.46 -6.87 20.97
CA ASN A 468 -9.27 -6.70 21.78
C ASN A 468 -8.03 -6.79 20.88
N ILE A 469 -7.07 -5.87 21.06
CA ILE A 469 -5.80 -5.92 20.33
C ILE A 469 -5.08 -7.28 20.51
N LYS A 470 -5.31 -7.93 21.65
CA LYS A 470 -4.84 -9.29 21.92
C LYS A 470 -5.43 -10.31 20.94
N ASP A 471 -6.73 -10.23 20.63
CA ASP A 471 -7.39 -11.16 19.70
C ASP A 471 -6.80 -11.04 18.28
N ILE A 472 -6.42 -9.83 17.88
CA ILE A 472 -5.72 -9.55 16.63
C ILE A 472 -4.33 -10.20 16.63
N TYR A 473 -3.56 -10.04 17.72
CA TYR A 473 -2.25 -10.69 17.87
C TYR A 473 -2.36 -12.22 17.93
N ASP A 474 -3.40 -12.76 18.57
CA ASP A 474 -3.67 -14.19 18.65
C ASP A 474 -4.07 -14.76 17.28
N THR A 475 -4.85 -14.01 16.48
CA THR A 475 -5.12 -14.36 15.08
C THR A 475 -3.84 -14.39 14.24
N MET A 476 -3.00 -13.37 14.37
CA MET A 476 -1.70 -13.34 13.69
C MET A 476 -0.80 -14.51 14.07
N LYS A 477 -0.89 -14.99 15.32
CA LYS A 477 -0.16 -16.17 15.77
C LYS A 477 -0.63 -17.45 15.05
N ILE A 478 -1.93 -17.59 14.80
CA ILE A 478 -2.46 -18.71 14.00
C ILE A 478 -1.91 -18.65 12.56
N ILE A 479 -1.78 -17.44 11.99
CA ILE A 479 -1.18 -17.25 10.66
C ILE A 479 0.32 -17.60 10.69
N ASP A 480 1.05 -17.19 11.74
CA ASP A 480 2.47 -17.52 11.97
C ASP A 480 2.72 -19.02 11.99
N GLU A 481 1.84 -19.80 12.63
CA GLU A 481 1.93 -21.26 12.65
C GLU A 481 1.81 -21.90 11.26
N ARG A 482 1.17 -21.22 10.30
CA ARG A 482 0.98 -21.71 8.93
C ARG A 482 2.06 -21.23 7.96
N HIS A 483 2.48 -19.97 8.09
CA HIS A 483 3.27 -19.29 7.05
C HIS A 483 4.67 -18.88 7.49
N ASN A 484 5.00 -18.94 8.79
CA ASN A 484 6.17 -18.30 9.40
C ASN A 484 6.23 -16.80 9.08
N LEU A 485 5.81 -15.97 10.02
CA LEU A 485 5.78 -14.53 9.88
C LEU A 485 7.07 -13.88 10.38
N PHE A 486 7.49 -12.86 9.65
CA PHE A 486 8.64 -12.04 9.96
C PHE A 486 8.21 -10.59 10.16
N VAL A 487 8.92 -9.92 11.05
CA VAL A 487 8.68 -8.52 11.40
C VAL A 487 9.91 -7.70 11.04
N PHE A 488 9.73 -6.65 10.25
CA PHE A 488 10.75 -5.64 9.99
C PHE A 488 10.36 -4.33 10.67
N ASP A 489 11.08 -3.91 11.70
CA ASP A 489 10.84 -2.64 12.37
C ASP A 489 12.02 -1.67 12.30
N TYR A 490 11.69 -0.41 12.03
CA TYR A 490 12.57 0.75 12.19
C TYR A 490 12.06 1.60 13.35
N ARG A 491 12.94 1.98 14.27
CA ARG A 491 12.62 2.91 15.35
C ARG A 491 13.66 4.01 15.45
N ASP A 492 13.18 5.24 15.35
CA ASP A 492 13.93 6.44 15.77
C ASP A 492 14.05 6.49 17.31
N LYS A 493 15.18 6.98 17.85
CA LYS A 493 15.33 7.24 19.29
C LYS A 493 14.59 8.49 19.77
N ASN A 494 14.15 9.37 18.87
CA ASN A 494 13.46 10.59 19.23
C ASN A 494 12.05 10.29 19.77
N LYS A 495 11.92 10.33 21.11
CA LYS A 495 10.65 10.08 21.81
C LYS A 495 9.51 11.05 21.44
N ASN A 496 9.83 12.21 20.86
CA ASN A 496 8.84 13.22 20.45
C ASN A 496 8.31 13.01 19.03
N LYS A 497 8.95 12.14 18.23
CA LYS A 497 8.53 11.73 16.89
C LYS A 497 8.58 10.20 16.81
N PRO A 498 7.67 9.46 17.46
CA PRO A 498 7.64 8.01 17.36
C PRO A 498 7.14 7.60 15.96
N GLN A 499 7.96 7.79 14.92
CA GLN A 499 7.77 7.19 13.61
C GLN A 499 8.39 5.79 13.66
N SER A 500 7.75 4.88 14.39
CA SER A 500 8.07 3.46 14.26
C SER A 500 7.43 2.96 12.97
N ILE A 501 8.25 2.50 12.03
CA ILE A 501 7.78 1.80 10.84
C ILE A 501 7.85 0.32 11.17
N VAL A 502 6.75 -0.41 11.02
CA VAL A 502 6.75 -1.86 11.18
C VAL A 502 6.06 -2.50 9.99
N PHE A 503 6.61 -3.62 9.51
CA PHE A 503 5.99 -4.49 8.53
C PHE A 503 5.92 -5.89 9.08
N ILE A 504 4.80 -6.57 8.86
CA ILE A 504 4.63 -8.01 9.07
C ILE A 504 4.49 -8.63 7.67
N THR A 505 5.12 -9.78 7.46
CA THR A 505 5.15 -10.45 6.15
C THR A 505 5.43 -11.94 6.31
N ASN A 506 4.97 -12.76 5.36
CA ASN A 506 5.38 -14.17 5.21
C ASN A 506 6.67 -14.34 4.36
N ILE A 507 7.32 -13.24 4.00
CA ILE A 507 8.55 -13.26 3.21
C ILE A 507 9.75 -13.29 4.14
N ASP A 508 10.57 -14.33 4.01
CA ASP A 508 11.86 -14.39 4.69
C ASP A 508 12.88 -13.54 3.93
N PHE A 509 13.27 -12.40 4.51
CA PHE A 509 14.23 -11.46 3.92
C PHE A 509 15.56 -11.45 4.66
N GLU A 510 16.66 -11.13 3.97
CA GLU A 510 17.98 -11.13 4.58
C GLU A 510 18.06 -10.17 5.78
N LYS A 511 18.59 -10.69 6.90
CA LYS A 511 18.90 -9.85 8.07
C LYS A 511 20.05 -8.93 7.69
N VAL A 512 19.82 -7.64 7.82
CA VAL A 512 20.76 -6.59 7.46
C VAL A 512 20.95 -5.66 8.65
N ASP A 513 22.20 -5.26 8.90
CA ASP A 513 22.48 -4.26 9.93
C ASP A 513 22.23 -2.84 9.40
N ASP A 514 22.23 -1.88 10.32
CA ASP A 514 21.95 -0.47 10.00
C ASP A 514 22.91 0.10 8.95
N ILE A 515 24.19 -0.24 9.01
CA ILE A 515 25.23 0.33 8.12
C ILE A 515 25.08 -0.27 6.73
N GLN A 516 24.92 -1.59 6.65
CA GLN A 516 24.69 -2.29 5.39
C GLN A 516 23.43 -1.77 4.69
N PHE A 517 22.35 -1.55 5.43
CA PHE A 517 21.10 -1.04 4.87
C PHE A 517 21.23 0.40 4.36
N GLN A 518 21.81 1.29 5.18
CA GLN A 518 22.09 2.69 4.81
C GLN A 518 22.96 2.75 3.55
N THR A 519 24.00 1.92 3.48
CA THR A 519 24.90 1.83 2.32
C THR A 519 24.18 1.32 1.08
N LYS A 520 23.41 0.23 1.20
CA LYS A 520 22.69 -0.39 0.08
C LYS A 520 21.69 0.58 -0.57
N TYR A 521 21.00 1.38 0.24
CA TYR A 521 19.92 2.26 -0.22
C TYR A 521 20.31 3.73 -0.29
N ASN A 522 21.59 4.06 -0.05
CA ASN A 522 22.13 5.42 -0.01
C ASN A 522 21.27 6.38 0.81
N LEU A 523 21.06 6.03 2.08
CA LEU A 523 20.23 6.79 3.02
C LEU A 523 20.92 6.89 4.38
N ASP A 524 20.54 7.91 5.15
CA ASP A 524 21.06 8.15 6.49
C ASP A 524 19.93 8.00 7.53
N PHE A 525 20.20 7.28 8.61
CA PHE A 525 19.27 7.22 9.73
C PHE A 525 19.38 8.49 10.58
N GLU A 526 18.27 9.22 10.65
CA GLU A 526 18.17 10.33 11.58
C GLU A 526 18.18 9.83 13.03
N TYR A 527 18.72 10.66 13.95
CA TYR A 527 18.58 10.51 15.39
C TYR A 527 18.99 9.15 16.00
N ASN A 528 19.96 8.46 15.39
CA ASN A 528 20.40 7.10 15.77
C ASN A 528 19.29 6.03 15.67
N GLY A 529 18.44 6.13 14.63
CA GLY A 529 17.47 5.10 14.30
C GLY A 529 18.09 3.70 14.18
N ARG A 530 17.26 2.67 14.41
CA ARG A 530 17.69 1.26 14.38
C ARG A 530 16.70 0.41 13.61
N LEU A 531 17.23 -0.47 12.77
CA LEU A 531 16.49 -1.54 12.10
C LEU A 531 16.58 -2.85 12.87
N ARG A 532 15.49 -3.62 12.82
CA ARG A 532 15.41 -4.95 13.41
C ARG A 532 14.55 -5.86 12.54
N LYS A 533 15.13 -6.99 12.14
CA LYS A 533 14.38 -8.17 11.68
C LYS A 533 14.16 -9.11 12.85
N ARG A 534 12.94 -9.61 13.03
CA ARG A 534 12.55 -10.57 14.07
C ARG A 534 11.54 -11.57 13.53
N THR A 535 11.39 -12.69 14.22
CA THR A 535 10.23 -13.58 14.00
C THR A 535 8.98 -12.94 14.62
N PHE A 536 7.79 -13.31 14.13
CA PHE A 536 6.55 -12.83 14.73
C PHE A 536 6.40 -13.30 16.18
N LYS A 537 6.82 -14.51 16.51
CA LYS A 537 6.89 -14.98 17.90
C LYS A 537 7.66 -14.05 18.83
N GLU A 538 8.88 -13.64 18.44
CA GLU A 538 9.70 -12.69 19.23
C GLU A 538 8.99 -11.33 19.38
N PHE A 539 8.32 -10.87 18.32
CA PHE A 539 7.56 -9.62 18.33
C PHE A 539 6.33 -9.72 19.24
N TYR A 540 5.55 -10.80 19.14
CA TYR A 540 4.37 -11.08 19.97
C TYR A 540 4.74 -11.12 21.45
N GLU A 541 5.80 -11.83 21.83
CA GLU A 541 6.29 -11.90 23.20
C GLU A 541 6.76 -10.53 23.74
N GLU A 542 7.30 -9.66 22.89
CA GLU A 542 7.62 -8.27 23.28
C GLU A 542 6.35 -7.46 23.49
N MET A 543 5.38 -7.55 22.58
CA MET A 543 4.18 -6.70 22.60
C MET A 543 3.20 -7.08 23.71
N THR A 544 2.98 -8.38 23.93
CA THR A 544 2.03 -8.89 24.94
C THR A 544 2.48 -8.66 26.38
N LYS A 545 3.78 -8.46 26.64
CA LYS A 545 4.27 -8.02 27.97
C LYS A 545 3.65 -6.72 28.45
N TRP A 546 3.10 -5.92 27.54
CA TRP A 546 2.54 -4.60 27.81
C TRP A 546 1.03 -4.52 27.62
N ILE A 547 0.37 -5.63 27.29
CA ILE A 547 -1.10 -5.71 27.13
C ILE A 547 -1.65 -6.29 28.45
N PRO A 548 -2.53 -5.58 29.18
CA PRO A 548 -3.18 -6.11 30.38
C PRO A 548 -3.91 -7.42 30.06
N SER A 549 -3.80 -8.40 30.96
CA SER A 549 -4.38 -9.74 30.84
C SER A 549 -5.90 -9.73 30.86
#